data_AF-G4A5M9-F1
#
_entry.id   AF-G4A5M9-F1
#
_cell.length_a   1.000
_cell.length_b   1.000
_cell.length_c   1.000
_cell.angle_alpha   90.00
_cell.angle_beta   90.00
_cell.angle_gamma   90.00
#
_symmetry.space_group_name_H-M   'P 1'
#
loop_
_entity.id
_entity.type
_entity.pdbx_description
1 polymer ?
#
loop_
_entity_poly.entity_id
_entity_poly.type
_entity_poly.pdbx_seq_one_letter_code
_entity_poly.pdbx_strand_id
1 'polypeptide(L)'
;MTIDDIDFNELYKQHLIACHHYNLPSEKWDKKATKMAENLVGKASRYNQQLLQTMQVQPHETVLDIGCGPGTFALPLAQQCQQV
;
A
#
# COMPACT_ATOMS: atom_id res chain seq x y z
N MET A 1 -33.54 -9.56 7.70
CA MET A 1 -32.22 -9.63 7.06
C MET A 1 -32.24 -8.71 5.86
N THR A 2 -31.76 -7.48 6.03
CA THR A 2 -31.44 -6.51 4.99
C THR A 2 -29.92 -6.50 4.77
N ILE A 3 -29.45 -5.67 3.85
CA ILE A 3 -28.01 -5.48 3.63
C ILE A 3 -27.30 -4.90 4.87
N ASP A 4 -28.01 -4.14 5.69
CA ASP A 4 -27.47 -3.52 6.91
C ASP A 4 -27.27 -4.52 8.05
N ASP A 5 -27.91 -5.70 7.96
CA ASP A 5 -27.73 -6.80 8.91
C ASP A 5 -26.46 -7.63 8.60
N ILE A 6 -25.76 -7.34 7.50
CA ILE A 6 -24.60 -8.13 7.05
C ILE A 6 -23.31 -7.55 7.63
N ASP A 7 -22.60 -8.36 8.44
CA ASP A 7 -21.22 -8.08 8.81
C ASP A 7 -20.26 -8.48 7.66
N PHE A 8 -20.03 -7.55 6.73
CA PHE A 8 -19.11 -7.76 5.61
C PHE A 8 -17.66 -7.98 6.04
N ASN A 9 -17.25 -7.42 7.18
CA ASN A 9 -15.90 -7.60 7.70
C ASN A 9 -15.69 -9.04 8.18
N GLU A 10 -16.67 -9.61 8.86
CA GLU A 10 -16.64 -11.01 9.27
C GLU A 10 -16.64 -11.95 8.05
N LEU A 11 -17.53 -11.72 7.07
CA LEU A 11 -17.55 -12.50 5.83
C LEU A 11 -16.21 -12.42 5.08
N TYR A 12 -15.58 -11.24 5.03
CA TYR A 12 -14.27 -11.06 4.39
C TYR A 12 -13.18 -11.86 5.11
N LYS A 13 -13.11 -11.81 6.44
CA LYS A 13 -12.13 -12.57 7.22
C LYS A 13 -12.30 -14.08 7.04
N GLN A 14 -13.55 -14.57 7.09
CA GLN A 14 -13.88 -15.97 6.85
C GLN A 14 -13.43 -16.41 5.45
N HIS A 15 -13.66 -15.57 4.44
CA HIS A 15 -13.18 -15.83 3.09
C HIS A 15 -11.64 -15.92 3.02
N LEU A 16 -10.92 -14.99 3.65
CA LEU A 16 -9.45 -14.99 3.65
C LEU A 16 -8.86 -16.25 4.31
N ILE A 17 -9.52 -16.77 5.36
CA ILE A 17 -9.16 -18.04 5.98
C ILE A 17 -9.43 -19.20 5.02
N ALA A 18 -10.64 -19.25 4.45
CA ALA A 18 -11.06 -20.33 3.56
C ALA A 18 -10.20 -20.45 2.28
N CYS A 19 -9.67 -19.34 1.78
CA CYS A 19 -8.78 -19.33 0.61
C CYS A 19 -7.27 -19.36 0.96
N HIS A 20 -6.91 -19.55 2.23
CA HIS A 20 -5.53 -19.62 2.70
C HIS A 20 -4.67 -18.41 2.29
N HIS A 21 -5.25 -17.20 2.33
CA HIS A 21 -4.60 -15.98 1.82
C HIS A 21 -3.26 -15.65 2.49
N TYR A 22 -3.12 -15.95 3.78
CA TYR A 22 -2.01 -15.48 4.62
C TYR A 22 -0.71 -16.28 4.48
N ASN A 23 -0.71 -17.40 3.75
CA ASN A 23 0.48 -18.26 3.58
C ASN A 23 1.17 -17.99 2.24
N LEU A 24 1.61 -16.75 2.01
CA LEU A 24 2.44 -16.40 0.85
C LEU A 24 3.92 -16.54 1.23
N PRO A 25 4.65 -17.52 0.67
CA PRO A 25 6.08 -17.65 0.96
C PRO A 25 6.87 -16.51 0.29
N SER A 26 8.06 -16.22 0.80
CA SER A 26 8.91 -15.08 0.36
C SER A 26 9.16 -15.07 -1.15
N GLU A 27 9.29 -16.24 -1.78
CA GLU A 27 9.56 -16.36 -3.21
C GLU A 27 8.41 -15.81 -4.07
N LYS A 28 7.18 -15.80 -3.54
CA LYS A 28 6.06 -15.13 -4.22
C LYS A 28 6.22 -13.61 -4.21
N TRP A 29 6.78 -13.04 -3.15
CA TRP A 29 7.08 -11.61 -3.08
C TRP A 29 8.25 -11.24 -3.99
N ASP A 30 9.29 -12.07 -4.06
CA ASP A 30 10.41 -11.86 -4.98
C ASP A 30 9.94 -11.78 -6.44
N LYS A 31 9.08 -12.74 -6.85
CA LYS A 31 8.48 -12.73 -8.19
C LYS A 31 7.60 -11.52 -8.45
N LYS A 32 6.92 -11.00 -7.42
CA LYS A 32 6.09 -9.80 -7.53
C LYS A 32 6.93 -8.54 -7.63
N ALA A 33 8.06 -8.46 -6.92
CA ALA A 33 8.90 -7.27 -6.83
C ALA A 33 9.36 -6.80 -8.22
N THR A 34 9.82 -7.71 -9.09
CA THR A 34 10.18 -7.37 -10.48
C THR A 34 9.03 -6.72 -11.23
N LYS A 35 7.83 -7.32 -11.13
CA LYS A 35 6.63 -6.79 -11.80
C LYS A 35 6.14 -5.49 -11.19
N MET A 36 6.37 -5.24 -9.91
CA MET A 36 6.02 -3.96 -9.26
C MET A 36 6.83 -2.82 -9.84
N ALA A 37 8.14 -3.02 -10.06
CA ALA A 37 8.99 -2.02 -10.71
C ALA A 37 8.47 -1.68 -12.11
N GLU A 38 8.13 -2.68 -12.92
CA GLU A 38 7.61 -2.48 -14.29
C GLU A 38 6.22 -1.83 -14.32
N ASN A 39 5.36 -2.20 -13.37
CA ASN A 39 3.93 -1.88 -13.47
C ASN A 39 3.46 -0.72 -12.63
N LEU A 40 4.21 -0.33 -11.60
CA LEU A 40 3.77 0.69 -10.63
C LEU A 40 4.66 1.94 -10.68
N VAL A 41 5.95 1.81 -11.01
CA VAL A 41 6.86 2.95 -11.08
C VAL A 41 6.52 3.81 -12.30
N GLY A 42 6.39 5.12 -12.08
CA GLY A 42 6.14 6.09 -13.14
C GLY A 42 4.72 6.08 -13.73
N LYS A 43 3.84 5.16 -13.30
CA LYS A 43 2.45 5.14 -13.76
C LYS A 43 1.59 6.08 -12.92
N ALA A 44 0.76 6.88 -13.60
CA ALA A 44 -0.18 7.77 -12.94
C ALA A 44 -1.24 6.97 -12.16
N SER A 45 -1.46 7.36 -10.91
CA SER A 45 -2.50 6.81 -10.06
C SER A 45 -3.20 7.96 -9.34
N ARG A 46 -4.49 8.11 -9.60
CA ARG A 46 -5.32 9.13 -8.94
C ARG A 46 -5.31 8.96 -7.42
N TYR A 47 -5.35 7.71 -6.95
CA TYR A 47 -5.26 7.41 -5.52
C TYR A 47 -3.93 7.90 -4.93
N ASN A 48 -2.80 7.59 -5.57
CA ASN A 48 -1.49 7.96 -5.05
C ASN A 48 -1.33 9.48 -4.98
N GLN A 49 -1.77 10.17 -6.03
CA GLN A 49 -1.74 11.64 -6.09
C GLN A 49 -2.60 12.27 -5.00
N GLN A 50 -3.84 11.80 -4.83
CA GLN A 50 -4.74 12.32 -3.81
C GLN A 50 -4.20 12.08 -2.41
N LEU A 51 -3.66 10.88 -2.14
CA LEU A 51 -3.10 10.54 -0.84
C LEU A 51 -1.90 11.41 -0.50
N LEU A 52 -0.95 11.57 -1.43
CA LEU A 52 0.21 12.45 -1.25
C LEU A 52 -0.19 13.89 -0.94
N GLN A 53 -1.18 14.43 -1.65
CA GLN A 53 -1.71 15.78 -1.39
C GLN A 53 -2.39 15.89 -0.02
N THR A 54 -3.02 14.81 0.45
CA THR A 54 -3.74 14.80 1.72
C THR A 54 -2.80 14.69 2.92
N MET A 55 -1.65 14.03 2.76
CA MET A 55 -0.67 13.84 3.85
C MET A 55 -0.07 15.17 4.36
N GLN A 56 0.05 16.20 3.50
CA GLN A 56 0.51 17.55 3.88
C GLN A 56 1.80 17.58 4.72
N VAL A 57 2.72 16.66 4.45
CA VAL A 57 3.97 16.52 5.22
C VAL A 57 4.82 17.79 5.10
N GLN A 58 5.36 18.24 6.22
CA GLN A 58 6.18 19.44 6.32
C GLN A 58 7.67 19.10 6.21
N PRO A 59 8.52 20.01 5.71
CA PRO A 59 9.94 19.71 5.48
C PRO A 59 10.74 19.29 6.71
N HIS A 60 10.31 19.65 7.91
CA HIS A 60 11.00 19.32 9.16
C HIS A 60 10.49 18.01 9.80
N GLU A 61 9.48 17.37 9.21
CA GLU A 61 8.94 16.11 9.70
C GLU A 61 9.76 14.92 9.17
N THR A 62 9.72 13.82 9.92
CA THR A 62 10.30 12.54 9.50
C THR A 62 9.18 11.57 9.14
N VAL A 63 9.41 10.74 8.12
CA VAL A 63 8.39 9.82 7.59
C VAL A 63 8.90 8.38 7.63
N LEU A 64 8.05 7.47 8.08
CA LEU A 64 8.25 6.02 7.99
C LEU A 64 7.19 5.41 7.08
N ASP A 65 7.60 4.87 5.94
CA ASP A 65 6.74 4.16 4.99
C ASP A 65 6.93 2.63 5.14
N ILE A 66 6.07 1.99 5.95
CA ILE A 66 6.14 0.54 6.22
C ILE A 66 5.58 -0.24 5.05
N GLY A 67 6.41 -1.09 4.44
CA GLY A 67 6.02 -1.82 3.24
C GLY A 67 6.01 -0.95 1.99
N CYS A 68 6.95 -0.01 1.89
CA CYS A 68 7.06 1.00 0.83
C CYS A 68 7.11 0.44 -0.61
N GLY A 69 7.33 -0.87 -0.78
CA GLY A 69 7.34 -1.54 -2.09
C GLY A 69 8.36 -0.88 -3.03
N PRO A 70 7.97 -0.44 -4.23
CA PRO A 70 8.87 0.24 -5.15
C PRO A 70 9.15 1.71 -4.78
N GLY A 71 8.72 2.18 -3.60
CA GLY A 71 8.93 3.55 -3.14
C GLY A 71 7.90 4.56 -3.66
N THR A 72 6.69 4.10 -3.99
CA THR A 72 5.60 4.93 -4.55
C THR A 72 5.31 6.18 -3.72
N PHE A 73 5.40 6.09 -2.40
CA PHE A 73 5.20 7.23 -1.48
C PHE A 73 6.52 7.68 -0.86
N ALA A 74 7.35 6.74 -0.40
CA ALA A 74 8.66 7.06 0.17
C ALA A 74 9.52 7.99 -0.71
N LEU A 75 9.61 7.76 -2.03
CA LEU A 75 10.47 8.59 -2.90
C LEU A 75 9.93 10.03 -3.08
N PRO A 76 8.64 10.26 -3.43
CA PRO A 76 8.10 11.62 -3.45
C PRO A 76 8.16 12.36 -2.11
N LEU A 77 7.90 11.65 -1.00
CA LEU A 77 7.94 12.26 0.33
C LEU A 77 9.36 12.60 0.77
N ALA A 78 10.35 11.77 0.42
CA ALA A 78 11.75 12.06 0.69
C ALA A 78 12.26 13.33 -0.01
N GLN A 79 11.66 13.72 -1.14
CA GLN A 79 11.96 14.99 -1.81
C GLN A 79 11.38 16.22 -1.10
N GLN A 80 10.43 16.01 -0.17
CA GLN A 80 9.73 17.07 0.55
C GLN A 80 10.27 17.26 1.97
N CYS A 81 10.87 16.21 2.55
CA CYS A 81 11.32 16.15 3.94
C CYS A 81 12.85 16.28 4.06
N GLN A 82 13.34 16.55 5.28
CA GLN A 82 14.76 16.55 5.58
C GLN A 82 15.35 15.13 5.60
N GLN A 83 16.61 15.03 5.18
CA GLN A 83 17.41 13.83 5.38
C GLN A 83 17.68 13.66 6.89
N VAL A 84 17.37 12.47 7.41
CA VAL A 84 17.63 12.07 8.80
C VAL A 84 19.08 11.61 8.97
#